data_AF-A0AAV2H5Z6-F1
#
_entry.id   AF-A0AAV2H5Z6-F1
#
_cell.length_a   1.000
_cell.length_b   1.000
_cell.length_c   1.000
_cell.angle_alpha   90.00
_cell.angle_beta   90.00
_cell.angle_gamma   90.00
#
_symmetry.space_group_name_H-M   'P 1'
#
loop_
_entity.id
_entity.type
_entity.pdbx_description
1 polymer ?
#
loop_
_entity_poly.entity_id
_entity_poly.type
_entity_poly.pdbx_seq_one_letter_code
_entity_poly.pdbx_strand_id
1 'polypeptide(L)'
;MPPKRKAAKKAGKSVSAKKSKADDSSDVAAADTMKDKIAKLKEADKNTIRKHKPDSFFPGSQIAQVHEDYDAMLNQTNIGQNNNKFYIIQVLNLNGVYFTWNRWGRVGEPGQNAKKGPFNNVDVAVKDFEKKFKDKTKNAWSDRHKFVPVKGKYVLLEMAGDEDVDQVDSGAKDDSTGDRATAPCSLDKQTADLIKLIFDNDMFSAALQKFDIDTKKMPLGKLSKSQIAKGFEALEALEEAINKKQSASKINDLTSSFYTIIPHSFGRSVPPPIKTLEEIQKKYDMLAVLGDIELAQSIQKEKSKAGDSKSEQAFPHPFDVNYKVLNCKLKLVDKKSSIYKTIDKYFKATEGATYRKLKLTDVWEVDREGEAERFAANSEIDYRKLLWHGTNVAVVTAILKSGLRIMPHSGGRVGRGIYFASENNKSAGYVSPAQGKGIMFLNEVALGKQHKIIMDDSSLTKAPKGFDSVLACGQQEPDIKEDCTIKLDGHDVIVPQGKPKQIPEYSGSSFWQSEYLVYREDQARIRYLLLFDM
;
A
#
# COMPACT_ATOMS: atom_id res chain seq x y z
N MET A 1 10.83 -46.33 43.90
CA MET A 1 10.30 -47.65 44.29
C MET A 1 9.02 -47.92 43.50
N PRO A 2 8.94 -49.02 42.73
CA PRO A 2 7.75 -49.45 41.98
C PRO A 2 6.85 -50.33 42.87
N PRO A 3 5.57 -50.61 42.51
CA PRO A 3 5.22 -51.67 41.54
C PRO A 3 4.04 -51.29 40.59
N LYS A 4 4.06 -51.59 39.27
CA LYS A 4 3.56 -52.82 38.58
C LYS A 4 2.19 -53.30 39.11
N ARG A 5 1.10 -53.48 38.34
CA ARG A 5 0.94 -54.21 37.06
C ARG A 5 -0.51 -54.06 36.45
N LYS A 6 -0.56 -54.09 35.11
CA LYS A 6 -1.53 -54.74 34.16
C LYS A 6 -3.04 -54.40 34.03
N ALA A 7 -3.33 -53.73 32.91
CA ALA A 7 -4.25 -54.03 31.79
C ALA A 7 -5.53 -54.91 31.94
N ALA A 8 -6.64 -54.39 31.39
CA ALA A 8 -7.57 -55.15 30.54
C ALA A 8 -8.32 -54.21 29.55
N LYS A 9 -8.24 -54.51 28.25
CA LYS A 9 -9.12 -53.99 27.19
C LYS A 9 -10.49 -54.69 27.29
N LYS A 10 -11.58 -53.95 27.16
CA LYS A 10 -12.83 -54.46 26.55
C LYS A 10 -13.46 -53.39 25.68
N ALA A 11 -13.58 -53.71 24.39
CA ALA A 11 -14.41 -53.01 23.44
C ALA A 11 -15.89 -53.38 23.68
N GLY A 12 -16.78 -52.40 23.57
CA GLY A 12 -18.22 -52.60 23.59
C GLY A 12 -18.91 -51.41 22.93
N LYS A 13 -19.34 -51.60 21.68
CA LYS A 13 -20.24 -50.69 20.96
C LYS A 13 -21.56 -50.56 21.73
N SER A 14 -22.08 -49.34 21.85
CA SER A 14 -23.53 -49.11 21.92
C SER A 14 -23.88 -47.82 21.19
N VAL A 15 -24.93 -47.92 20.36
CA VAL A 15 -25.51 -46.84 19.55
C VAL A 15 -26.90 -46.54 20.12
N SER A 16 -27.21 -45.24 20.13
CA SER A 16 -28.51 -44.56 20.19
C SER A 16 -29.36 -44.62 21.46
N ALA A 17 -29.61 -43.43 22.04
CA ALA A 17 -30.95 -42.83 22.04
C ALA A 17 -30.88 -41.30 22.23
N LYS A 18 -31.54 -40.59 21.31
CA LYS A 18 -31.67 -39.14 21.13
C LYS A 18 -32.66 -38.55 22.15
N LYS A 19 -32.36 -37.39 22.74
CA LYS A 19 -33.39 -36.39 23.11
C LYS A 19 -32.83 -34.95 23.02
N SER A 20 -33.26 -34.30 21.96
CA SER A 20 -33.37 -32.86 21.64
C SER A 20 -32.98 -31.82 22.70
N LYS A 21 -32.19 -30.82 22.27
CA LYS A 21 -32.42 -29.40 22.65
C LYS A 21 -31.76 -28.43 21.64
N ALA A 22 -32.64 -27.58 21.12
CA ALA A 22 -32.48 -26.20 20.66
C ALA A 22 -31.29 -25.82 19.75
N ASP A 23 -31.70 -25.50 18.52
CA ASP A 23 -31.07 -24.63 17.54
C ASP A 23 -30.60 -23.30 18.15
N ASP A 24 -29.34 -22.95 17.95
CA ASP A 24 -28.84 -21.57 17.99
C ASP A 24 -27.79 -21.44 16.89
N SER A 25 -28.26 -21.10 15.69
CA SER A 25 -27.44 -20.85 14.50
C SER A 25 -26.94 -19.40 14.55
N SER A 26 -25.74 -19.20 15.09
CA SER A 26 -24.96 -17.98 14.83
C SER A 26 -23.91 -18.28 13.76
N ASP A 27 -24.30 -18.16 12.49
CA ASP A 27 -23.39 -18.09 11.35
C ASP A 27 -22.59 -16.78 11.43
N VAL A 28 -21.49 -16.81 12.17
CA VAL A 28 -20.44 -15.80 12.05
C VAL A 28 -19.57 -16.23 10.89
N ALA A 29 -19.75 -15.60 9.72
CA ALA A 29 -18.91 -15.78 8.55
C ALA A 29 -17.42 -15.67 8.96
N ALA A 30 -16.71 -16.79 8.91
CA ALA A 30 -15.30 -16.85 9.19
C ALA A 30 -14.55 -15.96 8.19
N ALA A 31 -13.86 -14.93 8.71
CA ALA A 31 -12.99 -14.09 7.91
C ALA A 31 -11.88 -14.96 7.28
N ASP A 32 -11.84 -15.02 5.95
CA ASP A 32 -10.77 -15.65 5.16
C ASP A 32 -9.40 -15.28 5.73
N THR A 33 -8.58 -16.27 6.09
CA THR A 33 -7.25 -16.02 6.65
C THR A 33 -6.29 -15.53 5.55
N MET A 34 -5.26 -14.76 5.91
CA MET A 34 -4.27 -14.26 4.93
C MET A 34 -3.57 -15.39 4.16
N LYS A 35 -3.43 -16.60 4.73
CA LYS A 35 -2.93 -17.76 3.99
C LYS A 35 -3.83 -18.11 2.80
N ASP A 36 -5.14 -17.98 2.97
CA ASP A 36 -6.12 -18.25 1.92
C ASP A 36 -6.11 -17.14 0.86
N LYS A 37 -5.98 -15.87 1.29
CA LYS A 37 -5.83 -14.72 0.36
C LYS A 37 -4.51 -14.79 -0.42
N ILE A 38 -3.41 -15.16 0.22
CA ILE A 38 -2.09 -15.36 -0.41
C ILE A 38 -2.11 -16.56 -1.36
N ALA A 39 -2.81 -17.65 -1.02
CA ALA A 39 -2.98 -18.79 -1.91
C ALA A 39 -3.78 -18.39 -3.17
N LYS A 40 -4.89 -17.65 -3.00
CA LYS A 40 -5.71 -17.12 -4.10
C LYS A 40 -4.92 -16.15 -4.99
N LEU A 41 -4.11 -15.26 -4.41
CA LEU A 41 -3.23 -14.35 -5.16
C LEU A 41 -2.12 -15.12 -5.91
N LYS A 42 -1.52 -16.14 -5.28
CA LYS A 42 -0.53 -17.02 -5.91
C LYS A 42 -1.12 -17.88 -7.03
N GLU A 43 -2.41 -18.21 -6.99
CA GLU A 43 -3.10 -18.93 -8.07
C GLU A 43 -3.49 -18.03 -9.24
N ALA A 44 -3.99 -16.83 -8.97
CA ALA A 44 -4.32 -15.85 -9.99
C ALA A 44 -3.11 -15.45 -10.85
N ASP A 45 -1.91 -15.45 -10.25
CA ASP A 45 -0.67 -15.04 -10.92
C ASP A 45 0.01 -16.17 -11.74
N LYS A 46 -0.42 -17.43 -11.58
CA LYS A 46 0.17 -18.60 -12.29
C LYS A 46 -0.18 -18.67 -13.78
N ASN A 47 -1.28 -18.05 -14.21
CA ASN A 47 -1.81 -18.18 -15.57
C ASN A 47 -1.51 -16.98 -16.48
N THR A 48 -0.72 -16.01 -16.03
CA THR A 48 -0.42 -14.80 -16.81
C THR A 48 0.86 -14.98 -17.62
N ILE A 49 0.77 -15.00 -18.96
CA ILE A 49 1.94 -14.94 -19.85
C ILE A 49 2.52 -13.53 -19.75
N ARG A 50 3.69 -13.39 -19.12
CA ARG A 50 4.37 -12.09 -18.96
C ARG A 50 5.29 -11.86 -20.16
N LYS A 51 5.03 -10.82 -20.96
CA LYS A 51 6.02 -10.36 -21.95
C LYS A 51 6.99 -9.41 -21.26
N HIS A 52 8.28 -9.68 -21.34
CA HIS A 52 9.33 -8.89 -20.69
C HIS A 52 10.06 -8.02 -21.73
N LYS A 53 10.52 -6.85 -21.30
CA LYS A 53 11.35 -5.96 -22.13
C LYS A 53 12.82 -6.34 -22.05
N PRO A 54 13.56 -6.17 -23.15
CA PRO A 54 15.01 -6.16 -23.06
C PRO A 54 15.50 -5.11 -22.06
N ASP A 55 16.47 -5.48 -21.26
CA ASP A 55 17.18 -4.56 -20.38
C ASP A 55 17.73 -3.38 -21.20
N SER A 56 17.49 -2.15 -20.72
CA SER A 56 17.79 -0.93 -21.48
C SER A 56 19.28 -0.76 -21.84
N PHE A 57 20.18 -1.44 -21.11
CA PHE A 57 21.61 -1.45 -21.36
C PHE A 57 22.04 -2.45 -22.44
N PHE A 58 21.15 -3.30 -22.95
CA PHE A 58 21.46 -4.19 -24.05
C PHE A 58 21.65 -3.38 -25.35
N PRO A 59 22.77 -3.56 -26.08
CA PRO A 59 22.94 -2.92 -27.38
C PRO A 59 21.91 -3.44 -28.39
N GLY A 60 20.95 -2.59 -28.78
CA GLY A 60 19.80 -2.98 -29.60
C GLY A 60 18.52 -3.29 -28.82
N SER A 61 18.43 -2.86 -27.55
CA SER A 61 17.26 -3.03 -26.68
C SER A 61 15.93 -2.54 -27.29
N GLN A 62 15.97 -1.58 -28.22
CA GLN A 62 14.79 -1.04 -28.91
C GLN A 62 14.19 -2.00 -29.94
N ILE A 63 14.96 -2.96 -30.43
CA ILE A 63 14.56 -3.89 -31.50
C ILE A 63 14.65 -5.36 -31.09
N ALA A 64 15.37 -5.66 -30.01
CA ALA A 64 15.41 -6.99 -29.45
C ALA A 64 14.09 -7.36 -28.76
N GLN A 65 13.82 -8.65 -28.64
CA GLN A 65 12.69 -9.18 -27.87
C GLN A 65 13.20 -10.20 -26.86
N VAL A 66 12.63 -10.23 -25.66
CA VAL A 66 12.88 -11.32 -24.73
C VAL A 66 12.27 -12.59 -25.31
N HIS A 67 13.05 -13.67 -25.32
CA HIS A 67 12.57 -14.96 -25.78
C HIS A 67 11.74 -15.63 -24.68
N GLU A 68 10.45 -15.85 -24.96
CA GLU A 68 9.49 -16.49 -24.04
C GLU A 68 9.53 -15.86 -22.64
N ASP A 69 9.70 -16.68 -21.60
CA ASP A 69 9.74 -16.26 -20.21
C ASP A 69 11.15 -16.09 -19.65
N TYR A 70 12.19 -16.23 -20.48
CA TYR A 70 13.60 -16.25 -20.05
C TYR A 70 14.13 -14.85 -19.67
N ASP A 71 13.55 -14.28 -18.62
CA ASP A 71 13.91 -13.05 -17.93
C ASP A 71 13.93 -13.28 -16.42
N ALA A 72 15.06 -13.00 -15.78
CA ALA A 72 15.22 -13.16 -14.35
C ALA A 72 15.86 -11.92 -13.73
N MET A 73 15.14 -11.27 -12.82
CA MET A 73 15.67 -10.25 -11.92
C MET A 73 15.96 -10.90 -10.56
N LEU A 74 17.23 -10.93 -10.19
CA LEU A 74 17.69 -11.53 -8.95
C LEU A 74 18.24 -10.45 -8.01
N ASN A 75 18.05 -10.64 -6.70
CA ASN A 75 18.58 -9.75 -5.69
C ASN A 75 19.24 -10.52 -4.53
N GLN A 76 20.21 -9.88 -3.89
CA GLN A 76 20.91 -10.41 -2.74
C GLN A 76 21.37 -9.28 -1.83
N THR A 77 20.90 -9.29 -0.59
CA THR A 77 21.37 -8.40 0.46
C THR A 77 21.98 -9.19 1.61
N ASN A 78 23.10 -8.69 2.15
CA ASN A 78 23.73 -9.17 3.37
C ASN A 78 24.38 -7.97 4.08
N ILE A 79 23.79 -7.57 5.20
CA ILE A 79 24.24 -6.44 6.02
C ILE A 79 25.68 -6.65 6.52
N GLY A 80 25.99 -7.83 7.03
CA GLY A 80 27.29 -8.13 7.64
C GLY A 80 28.47 -8.01 6.67
N GLN A 81 28.23 -8.14 5.37
CA GLN A 81 29.25 -8.03 4.32
C GLN A 81 29.09 -6.78 3.44
N ASN A 82 28.18 -5.86 3.79
CA ASN A 82 27.78 -4.71 2.94
C ASN A 82 27.45 -5.13 1.49
N ASN A 83 26.84 -6.30 1.32
CA ASN A 83 26.38 -6.75 0.01
C ASN A 83 24.95 -6.28 -0.18
N ASN A 84 24.70 -5.57 -1.27
CA ASN A 84 23.37 -5.23 -1.75
C ASN A 84 23.41 -5.23 -3.28
N LYS A 85 23.15 -6.40 -3.87
CA LYS A 85 23.53 -6.70 -5.26
C LYS A 85 22.34 -7.21 -6.05
N PHE A 86 22.21 -6.73 -7.28
CA PHE A 86 21.25 -7.25 -8.25
C PHE A 86 21.96 -8.06 -9.34
N TYR A 87 21.22 -8.93 -10.00
CA TYR A 87 21.65 -9.68 -11.17
C TYR A 87 20.46 -9.86 -12.14
N ILE A 88 20.57 -9.38 -13.35
CA ILE A 88 19.62 -9.57 -14.45
C ILE A 88 20.19 -10.63 -15.39
N ILE A 89 19.35 -11.57 -15.81
CA ILE A 89 19.65 -12.59 -16.82
C ILE A 89 18.52 -12.56 -17.85
N GLN A 90 18.84 -12.44 -19.13
CA GLN A 90 17.85 -12.47 -20.21
C GLN A 90 18.33 -13.31 -21.40
N VAL A 91 17.39 -13.98 -22.07
CA VAL A 91 17.59 -14.48 -23.44
C VAL A 91 16.91 -13.52 -24.39
N LEU A 92 17.68 -12.93 -25.31
CA LEU A 92 17.22 -11.90 -26.23
C LEU A 92 17.32 -12.42 -27.67
N ASN A 93 16.27 -12.19 -28.45
CA ASN A 93 16.20 -12.46 -29.88
C ASN A 93 16.31 -11.14 -30.65
N LEU A 94 17.26 -11.08 -31.60
CA LEU A 94 17.44 -9.99 -32.52
C LEU A 94 17.42 -10.55 -33.95
N ASN A 95 16.30 -10.40 -34.66
CA ASN A 95 16.13 -10.85 -36.04
C ASN A 95 16.49 -12.32 -36.29
N GLY A 96 16.11 -13.22 -35.38
CA GLY A 96 16.39 -14.66 -35.47
C GLY A 96 17.75 -15.07 -34.90
N VAL A 97 18.51 -14.13 -34.35
CA VAL A 97 19.79 -14.38 -33.67
C VAL A 97 19.61 -14.21 -32.17
N TYR A 98 20.07 -15.19 -31.40
CA TYR A 98 19.86 -15.23 -29.95
C TYR A 98 21.11 -14.79 -29.19
N PHE A 99 20.90 -14.14 -28.04
CA PHE A 99 21.93 -13.68 -27.13
C PHE A 99 21.54 -14.00 -25.69
N THR A 100 22.53 -14.30 -24.86
CA THR A 100 22.35 -14.31 -23.40
C THR A 100 22.92 -13.02 -22.86
N TRP A 101 22.07 -12.21 -22.22
CA TRP A 101 22.43 -10.95 -21.59
C TRP A 101 22.48 -11.11 -20.07
N ASN A 102 23.56 -10.61 -19.47
CA ASN A 102 23.73 -10.58 -18.03
C ASN A 102 24.10 -9.16 -17.59
N ARG A 103 23.46 -8.63 -16.55
CA ARG A 103 23.84 -7.35 -15.94
C ARG A 103 23.82 -7.46 -14.42
N TRP A 104 24.86 -6.99 -13.75
CA TRP A 104 24.99 -7.15 -12.30
C TRP A 104 25.72 -6.00 -11.66
N GLY A 105 25.46 -5.75 -10.38
CA GLY A 105 26.12 -4.68 -9.66
C GLY A 105 25.42 -4.37 -8.35
N ARG A 106 25.70 -3.18 -7.81
CA ARG A 106 25.04 -2.68 -6.61
C ARG A 106 23.63 -2.18 -6.93
N VAL A 107 22.66 -2.44 -6.05
CA VAL A 107 21.30 -1.88 -6.18
C VAL A 107 21.40 -0.34 -6.19
N GLY A 108 20.67 0.33 -7.09
CA GLY A 108 20.80 1.76 -7.38
C GLY A 108 21.81 2.15 -8.47
N GLU A 109 22.81 1.31 -8.78
CA GLU A 109 23.87 1.63 -9.76
C GLU A 109 23.70 0.87 -11.10
N PRO A 110 24.21 1.39 -12.24
CA PRO A 110 24.11 0.71 -13.55
C PRO A 110 24.71 -0.70 -13.57
N GLY A 111 25.82 -0.91 -12.85
CA GLY A 111 26.52 -2.18 -12.78
C GLY A 111 27.41 -2.48 -14.01
N GLN A 112 27.93 -3.71 -14.04
CA GLN A 112 28.64 -4.31 -15.17
C GLN A 112 27.69 -5.18 -15.98
N ASN A 113 28.03 -5.44 -17.24
CA ASN A 113 27.24 -6.31 -18.10
C ASN A 113 28.12 -7.25 -18.93
N ALA A 114 27.52 -8.32 -19.45
CA ALA A 114 28.12 -9.22 -20.41
C ALA A 114 27.07 -9.73 -21.39
N LYS A 115 27.38 -9.57 -22.68
CA LYS A 115 26.64 -10.16 -23.80
C LYS A 115 27.37 -11.41 -24.29
N LYS A 116 26.66 -12.52 -24.41
CA LYS A 116 27.14 -13.73 -25.07
C LYS A 116 26.31 -14.04 -26.30
N GLY A 117 26.96 -14.61 -27.31
CA GLY A 117 26.42 -14.80 -28.66
C GLY A 117 27.24 -14.02 -29.69
N PRO A 118 26.77 -13.93 -30.94
CA PRO A 118 25.48 -14.43 -31.43
C PRO A 118 25.36 -15.95 -31.39
N PHE A 119 24.15 -16.46 -31.11
CA PHE A 119 23.81 -17.87 -31.22
C PHE A 119 22.74 -18.06 -32.30
N ASN A 120 22.99 -18.99 -33.23
CA ASN A 120 22.03 -19.33 -34.28
C ASN A 120 21.01 -20.39 -33.84
N ASN A 121 21.23 -21.01 -32.67
CA ASN A 121 20.30 -21.94 -32.03
C ASN A 121 19.91 -21.41 -30.65
N VAL A 122 18.62 -21.23 -30.44
CA VAL A 122 18.02 -20.77 -29.17
C VAL A 122 18.36 -21.69 -27.99
N ASP A 123 18.46 -23.00 -28.21
CA ASP A 123 18.76 -23.98 -27.16
C ASP A 123 20.11 -23.70 -26.48
N VAL A 124 21.07 -23.14 -27.23
CA VAL A 124 22.39 -22.79 -26.68
C VAL A 124 22.28 -21.59 -25.75
N ALA A 125 21.50 -20.58 -26.15
CA ALA A 125 21.25 -19.38 -25.34
C ALA A 125 20.44 -19.71 -24.07
N VAL A 126 19.43 -20.57 -24.20
CA VAL A 126 18.61 -21.09 -23.10
C VAL A 126 19.46 -21.90 -22.12
N LYS A 127 20.31 -22.81 -22.60
CA LYS A 127 21.22 -23.57 -21.72
C LYS A 127 22.20 -22.68 -20.96
N ASP A 128 22.73 -21.61 -21.58
CA ASP A 128 23.61 -20.67 -20.87
C ASP A 128 22.83 -19.88 -19.80
N PHE A 129 21.60 -19.45 -20.11
CA PHE A 129 20.69 -18.81 -19.17
C PHE A 129 20.42 -19.73 -17.96
N GLU A 130 19.97 -20.96 -18.18
CA GLU A 130 19.62 -21.91 -17.12
C GLU A 130 20.83 -22.27 -16.25
N LYS A 131 21.99 -22.46 -16.89
CA LYS A 131 23.26 -22.68 -16.18
C LYS A 131 23.62 -21.50 -15.30
N LYS A 132 23.47 -20.27 -15.81
CA LYS A 132 23.77 -19.05 -15.05
C LYS A 132 22.79 -18.88 -13.89
N PHE A 133 21.50 -19.05 -14.15
CA PHE A 133 20.45 -19.00 -13.13
C PHE A 133 20.75 -19.98 -11.99
N LYS A 134 20.99 -21.26 -12.32
CA LYS A 134 21.32 -22.31 -11.33
C LYS A 134 22.61 -22.03 -10.56
N ASP A 135 23.64 -21.43 -11.19
CA ASP A 135 24.86 -21.02 -10.49
C ASP A 135 24.58 -19.95 -9.41
N LYS A 136 23.74 -18.96 -9.76
CA LYS A 136 23.42 -17.81 -8.88
C LYS A 136 22.40 -18.12 -7.81
N THR A 137 21.43 -18.97 -8.09
CA THR A 137 20.28 -19.23 -7.19
C THR A 137 20.30 -20.63 -6.56
N LYS A 138 21.06 -21.58 -7.12
CA LYS A 138 20.99 -23.02 -6.80
C LYS A 138 19.62 -23.67 -7.06
N ASN A 139 18.74 -22.99 -7.79
CA ASN A 139 17.45 -23.51 -8.23
C ASN A 139 17.47 -23.78 -9.75
N ALA A 140 16.64 -24.70 -10.23
CA ALA A 140 16.42 -24.89 -11.67
C ALA A 140 15.42 -23.87 -12.19
N TRP A 141 15.60 -23.39 -13.44
CA TRP A 141 14.67 -22.42 -14.05
C TRP A 141 13.28 -23.03 -14.27
N SER A 142 13.22 -24.30 -14.67
CA SER A 142 11.99 -25.07 -14.84
C SER A 142 11.12 -25.14 -13.58
N ASP A 143 11.76 -25.16 -12.40
CA ASP A 143 11.11 -25.25 -11.10
C ASP A 143 10.99 -23.90 -10.38
N ARG A 144 11.13 -22.78 -11.10
CA ARG A 144 11.13 -21.43 -10.51
C ARG A 144 9.86 -21.10 -9.72
N HIS A 145 8.72 -21.73 -10.00
CA HIS A 145 7.49 -21.56 -9.22
C HIS A 145 7.58 -22.17 -7.81
N LYS A 146 8.53 -23.08 -7.58
CA LYS A 146 8.85 -23.69 -6.29
C LYS A 146 10.19 -23.19 -5.74
N PHE A 147 10.57 -21.96 -6.10
CA PHE A 147 11.85 -21.37 -5.72
C PHE A 147 12.08 -21.43 -4.20
N VAL A 148 13.23 -21.96 -3.79
CA VAL A 148 13.64 -21.98 -2.38
C VAL A 148 14.88 -21.10 -2.20
N PRO A 149 14.80 -20.00 -1.42
CA PRO A 149 15.96 -19.19 -1.10
C PRO A 149 17.07 -19.99 -0.42
N VAL A 150 18.30 -19.87 -0.93
CA VAL A 150 19.49 -20.50 -0.36
C VAL A 150 20.36 -19.44 0.31
N LYS A 151 20.79 -19.69 1.55
CA LYS A 151 21.64 -18.75 2.31
C LYS A 151 22.89 -18.38 1.51
N GLY A 152 23.15 -17.07 1.37
CA GLY A 152 24.31 -16.57 0.65
C GLY A 152 24.20 -16.64 -0.88
N LYS A 153 23.01 -16.96 -1.43
CA LYS A 153 22.71 -16.94 -2.87
C LYS A 153 21.68 -15.87 -3.20
N TYR A 154 21.51 -15.62 -4.50
CA TYR A 154 20.53 -14.67 -5.00
C TYR A 154 19.12 -15.25 -4.91
N VAL A 155 18.14 -14.38 -4.67
CA VAL A 155 16.71 -14.69 -4.66
C VAL A 155 16.07 -14.13 -5.93
N LEU A 156 15.17 -14.90 -6.54
CA LEU A 156 14.37 -14.45 -7.69
C LEU A 156 13.28 -13.47 -7.22
N LEU A 157 13.24 -12.29 -7.84
CA LEU A 157 12.16 -11.32 -7.66
C LEU A 157 11.07 -11.57 -8.69
N GLU A 158 9.82 -11.66 -8.24
CA GLU A 158 8.68 -11.78 -9.14
C GLU A 158 8.28 -10.38 -9.64
N MET A 159 8.74 -10.06 -10.85
CA MET A 159 8.39 -8.82 -11.54
C MET A 159 7.07 -9.00 -12.31
N ALA A 160 6.16 -8.01 -12.27
CA ALA A 160 5.05 -7.92 -13.21
C ALA A 160 5.59 -7.76 -14.64
N GLY A 161 4.88 -8.26 -15.66
CA GLY A 161 5.36 -8.26 -17.04
C GLY A 161 5.51 -6.84 -17.60
N ASP A 162 6.25 -6.63 -18.67
CA ASP A 162 6.46 -5.29 -19.25
C ASP A 162 5.33 -4.77 -20.16
N GLU A 163 4.41 -5.64 -20.61
CA GLU A 163 3.11 -5.16 -21.16
C GLU A 163 2.30 -4.35 -20.12
N ASP A 164 2.68 -4.43 -18.84
CA ASP A 164 2.11 -3.67 -17.74
C ASP A 164 2.63 -2.23 -17.61
N VAL A 165 3.74 -1.86 -18.27
CA VAL A 165 4.46 -0.58 -18.03
C VAL A 165 4.51 0.32 -19.27
N ASP A 166 4.24 -0.23 -20.46
CA ASP A 166 4.38 0.51 -21.72
C ASP A 166 3.20 1.39 -22.09
N GLN A 167 2.04 1.11 -21.51
CA GLN A 167 0.84 1.89 -21.76
C GLN A 167 0.67 3.06 -20.78
N VAL A 168 1.65 3.26 -19.88
CA VAL A 168 1.64 4.33 -18.86
C VAL A 168 2.66 5.45 -19.14
N ASP A 169 3.49 5.35 -20.19
CA ASP A 169 4.39 6.45 -20.61
C ASP A 169 3.68 7.58 -21.38
N SER A 170 2.35 7.50 -21.54
CA SER A 170 1.55 8.67 -21.87
C SER A 170 1.28 9.49 -20.60
N GLY A 171 2.35 10.01 -20.00
CA GLY A 171 2.22 11.32 -19.35
C GLY A 171 1.57 12.24 -20.37
N ALA A 172 0.55 13.00 -19.95
CA ALA A 172 -0.14 13.94 -20.83
C ALA A 172 0.86 15.00 -21.33
N LYS A 173 1.66 14.65 -22.34
CA LYS A 173 2.18 15.60 -23.29
C LYS A 173 0.97 16.06 -24.05
N ASP A 174 0.70 17.35 -23.91
CA ASP A 174 -0.04 18.13 -24.87
C ASP A 174 0.74 18.10 -26.19
N ASP A 175 0.74 16.94 -26.86
CA ASP A 175 1.36 16.72 -28.16
C ASP A 175 0.23 16.50 -29.15
N SER A 176 -0.11 17.60 -29.82
CA SER A 176 -0.86 17.68 -31.05
C SER A 176 -0.14 16.96 -32.20
N THR A 177 0.12 15.65 -32.08
CA THR A 177 0.63 14.81 -33.16
C THR A 177 0.13 13.36 -33.02
N GLY A 178 -1.04 13.07 -33.60
CA GLY A 178 -1.57 11.69 -33.67
C GLY A 178 -3.07 11.54 -33.90
N ASP A 179 -3.62 12.18 -34.93
CA ASP A 179 -4.84 11.86 -35.70
C ASP A 179 -5.96 10.94 -35.12
N ARG A 180 -6.48 11.25 -33.92
CA ARG A 180 -7.85 10.89 -33.47
C ARG A 180 -8.41 12.00 -32.58
N ALA A 181 -9.60 12.53 -32.90
CA ALA A 181 -10.23 13.58 -32.12
C ALA A 181 -10.60 13.06 -30.71
N THR A 182 -9.96 13.61 -29.68
CA THR A 182 -10.32 13.40 -28.27
C THR A 182 -11.44 14.36 -27.88
N ALA A 183 -12.42 13.87 -27.12
CA ALA A 183 -13.47 14.72 -26.57
C ALA A 183 -12.89 15.73 -25.55
N PRO A 184 -13.50 16.92 -25.40
CA PRO A 184 -13.11 17.85 -24.35
C PRO A 184 -13.35 17.25 -22.96
N CYS A 185 -12.50 17.61 -22.00
CA CYS A 185 -12.61 17.17 -20.62
C CYS A 185 -13.94 17.61 -20.01
N SER A 186 -14.71 16.67 -19.44
CA SER A 186 -15.99 16.98 -18.79
C SER A 186 -15.85 17.50 -17.36
N LEU A 187 -14.68 17.30 -16.74
CA LEU A 187 -14.38 17.74 -15.38
C LEU A 187 -14.12 19.25 -15.33
N ASP A 188 -14.50 19.90 -14.22
CA ASP A 188 -14.04 21.25 -13.93
C ASP A 188 -12.51 21.30 -13.77
N LYS A 189 -11.92 22.49 -13.98
CA LYS A 189 -10.47 22.66 -13.99
C LYS A 189 -9.82 22.16 -12.70
N GLN A 190 -10.40 22.45 -11.54
CA GLN A 190 -9.83 22.05 -10.25
C GLN A 190 -9.84 20.52 -10.09
N THR A 191 -10.93 19.87 -10.46
CA THR A 191 -11.02 18.40 -10.43
C THR A 191 -10.08 17.78 -11.47
N ALA A 192 -9.96 18.33 -12.68
CA ALA A 192 -9.00 17.89 -13.68
C ALA A 192 -7.54 17.99 -13.18
N ASP A 193 -7.19 19.10 -12.53
CA ASP A 193 -5.86 19.32 -11.93
C ASP A 193 -5.60 18.32 -10.77
N LEU A 194 -6.61 18.01 -9.96
CA LEU A 194 -6.53 16.97 -8.92
C LEU A 194 -6.30 15.58 -9.53
N ILE A 195 -7.06 15.22 -10.57
CA ILE A 195 -6.92 13.93 -11.26
C ILE A 195 -5.55 13.82 -11.93
N LYS A 196 -5.04 14.90 -12.51
CA LYS A 196 -3.67 14.96 -13.03
C LYS A 196 -2.64 14.68 -11.94
N LEU A 197 -2.80 15.29 -10.75
CA LEU A 197 -1.87 15.12 -9.63
C LEU A 197 -1.84 13.68 -9.09
N ILE A 198 -3.01 13.08 -8.85
CA ILE A 198 -3.10 11.77 -8.16
C ILE A 198 -2.83 10.57 -9.10
N PHE A 199 -2.78 10.80 -10.41
CA PHE A 199 -2.42 9.80 -11.42
C PHE A 199 -1.05 10.06 -12.06
N ASP A 200 -0.25 10.99 -11.52
CA ASP A 200 1.08 11.31 -12.04
C ASP A 200 2.12 10.21 -11.73
N ASN A 201 2.77 9.69 -12.77
CA ASN A 201 3.82 8.69 -12.67
C ASN A 201 5.12 9.24 -12.09
N ASP A 202 5.45 10.51 -12.33
CA ASP A 202 6.63 11.12 -11.72
C ASP A 202 6.42 11.27 -10.21
N MET A 203 5.19 11.60 -9.80
CA MET A 203 4.79 11.62 -8.39
C MET A 203 4.95 10.25 -7.73
N PHE A 204 4.46 9.17 -8.34
CA PHE A 204 4.63 7.83 -7.79
C PHE A 204 6.12 7.44 -7.71
N SER A 205 6.91 7.75 -8.74
CA SER A 205 8.35 7.48 -8.75
C SER A 205 9.07 8.24 -7.64
N ALA A 206 8.75 9.51 -7.44
CA ALA A 206 9.30 10.32 -6.35
C ALA A 206 8.89 9.77 -4.97
N ALA A 207 7.65 9.29 -4.82
CA ALA A 207 7.19 8.67 -3.57
C ALA A 207 7.97 7.38 -3.25
N LEU A 208 8.23 6.53 -4.24
CA LEU A 208 9.06 5.32 -4.07
C LEU A 208 10.50 5.64 -3.71
N GLN A 209 11.09 6.67 -4.34
CA GLN A 209 12.45 7.11 -4.01
C GLN A 209 12.59 7.57 -2.55
N LYS A 210 11.56 8.21 -1.97
CA LYS A 210 11.56 8.60 -0.54
C LYS A 210 11.63 7.40 0.41
N PHE A 211 11.28 6.20 -0.05
CA PHE A 211 11.40 4.95 0.70
C PHE A 211 12.71 4.19 0.43
N ASP A 212 13.67 4.85 -0.23
CA ASP A 212 14.93 4.26 -0.70
C ASP A 212 14.72 3.11 -1.69
N ILE A 213 13.63 3.11 -2.45
CA ILE A 213 13.34 2.07 -3.45
C ILE A 213 14.00 2.44 -4.78
N ASP A 214 14.70 1.47 -5.40
CA ASP A 214 15.38 1.66 -6.70
C ASP A 214 14.37 1.72 -7.86
N THR A 215 13.85 2.92 -8.10
CA THR A 215 12.90 3.20 -9.20
C THR A 215 13.46 2.99 -10.61
N LYS A 216 14.79 2.99 -10.78
CA LYS A 216 15.40 2.77 -12.11
C LYS A 216 15.37 1.31 -12.53
N LYS A 217 15.54 0.40 -11.57
CA LYS A 217 15.47 -1.05 -11.81
C LYS A 217 14.10 -1.64 -11.50
N MET A 218 13.31 -0.92 -10.72
CA MET A 218 11.91 -1.22 -10.43
C MET A 218 11.07 -0.01 -10.83
N PRO A 219 10.90 0.25 -12.14
CA PRO A 219 9.90 1.20 -12.59
C PRO A 219 8.52 0.80 -12.05
N LEU A 220 7.66 1.80 -11.91
CA LEU A 220 6.34 1.68 -11.32
C LEU A 220 5.56 0.49 -11.89
N GLY A 221 4.85 -0.23 -11.02
CA GLY A 221 4.02 -1.36 -11.43
C GLY A 221 4.76 -2.68 -11.67
N LYS A 222 6.09 -2.74 -11.50
CA LYS A 222 6.84 -4.01 -11.65
C LYS A 222 6.88 -4.91 -10.43
N LEU A 223 6.57 -4.45 -9.21
CA LEU A 223 6.51 -5.38 -8.08
C LEU A 223 5.16 -6.10 -8.10
N SER A 224 5.15 -7.41 -8.25
CA SER A 224 3.92 -8.20 -8.20
C SER A 224 3.28 -8.16 -6.80
N LYS A 225 1.96 -8.33 -6.73
CA LYS A 225 1.22 -8.48 -5.46
C LYS A 225 1.82 -9.59 -4.58
N SER A 226 2.28 -10.68 -5.20
CA SER A 226 2.94 -11.79 -4.52
C SER A 226 4.29 -11.37 -3.89
N GLN A 227 5.06 -10.51 -4.57
CA GLN A 227 6.31 -9.99 -4.03
C GLN A 227 6.07 -9.04 -2.85
N ILE A 228 5.04 -8.18 -2.92
CA ILE A 228 4.62 -7.33 -1.78
C ILE A 228 4.21 -8.21 -0.60
N ALA A 229 3.43 -9.27 -0.85
CA ALA A 229 3.01 -10.21 0.19
C ALA A 229 4.21 -10.92 0.86
N LYS A 230 5.22 -11.37 0.09
CA LYS A 230 6.47 -11.90 0.64
C LYS A 230 7.21 -10.86 1.49
N GLY A 231 7.13 -9.57 1.11
CA GLY A 231 7.67 -8.46 1.90
C GLY A 231 7.02 -8.37 3.27
N PHE A 232 5.69 -8.49 3.35
CA PHE A 232 4.95 -8.53 4.61
C PHE A 232 5.35 -9.74 5.46
N GLU A 233 5.38 -10.94 4.89
CA GLU A 233 5.81 -12.17 5.60
C GLU A 233 7.23 -12.01 6.19
N ALA A 234 8.14 -11.35 5.47
CA ALA A 234 9.50 -11.09 5.96
C ALA A 234 9.55 -10.09 7.12
N LEU A 235 8.69 -9.07 7.11
CA LEU A 235 8.57 -8.12 8.22
C LEU A 235 7.91 -8.77 9.44
N GLU A 236 6.92 -9.65 9.27
CA GLU A 236 6.31 -10.40 10.38
C GLU A 236 7.34 -11.25 11.12
N ALA A 237 8.17 -11.98 10.37
CA ALA A 237 9.25 -12.77 10.95
C ALA A 237 10.27 -11.90 11.70
N LEU A 238 10.53 -10.70 11.20
CA LEU A 238 11.43 -9.73 11.84
C LEU A 238 10.82 -9.12 13.11
N GLU A 239 9.54 -8.78 13.08
CA GLU A 239 8.76 -8.28 14.21
C GLU A 239 8.71 -9.31 15.34
N GLU A 240 8.42 -10.57 15.02
CA GLU A 240 8.45 -11.67 15.97
C GLU A 240 9.84 -11.82 16.62
N ALA A 241 10.91 -11.70 15.83
CA ALA A 241 12.28 -11.79 16.33
C ALA A 241 12.64 -10.63 17.28
N ILE A 242 12.18 -9.41 16.99
CA ILE A 242 12.38 -8.23 17.86
C ILE A 242 11.58 -8.40 19.16
N ASN A 243 10.31 -8.79 19.07
CA ASN A 243 9.46 -9.03 20.24
C ASN A 243 10.01 -10.13 21.15
N LYS A 244 10.60 -11.18 20.58
CA LYS A 244 11.30 -12.25 21.31
C LYS A 244 12.72 -11.87 21.77
N LYS A 245 13.16 -10.63 21.54
CA LYS A 245 14.49 -10.12 21.89
C LYS A 245 15.61 -11.05 21.38
N GLN A 246 15.49 -11.54 20.15
CA GLN A 246 16.50 -12.39 19.55
C GLN A 246 17.82 -11.64 19.32
N SER A 247 18.90 -12.38 19.05
CA SER A 247 20.25 -11.80 18.91
C SER A 247 20.33 -10.83 17.72
N ALA A 248 21.21 -9.83 17.83
CA ALA A 248 21.46 -8.85 16.77
C ALA A 248 21.86 -9.50 15.43
N SER A 249 22.57 -10.63 15.47
CA SER A 249 22.92 -11.42 14.28
C SER A 249 21.67 -11.94 13.56
N LYS A 250 20.69 -12.47 14.31
CA LYS A 250 19.44 -12.97 13.75
C LYS A 250 18.56 -11.85 13.18
N ILE A 251 18.51 -10.70 13.86
CA ILE A 251 17.84 -9.48 13.37
C ILE A 251 18.48 -9.01 12.06
N ASN A 252 19.82 -9.01 11.96
CA ASN A 252 20.52 -8.65 10.72
C ASN A 252 20.25 -9.63 9.57
N ASP A 253 20.17 -10.94 9.86
CA ASP A 253 19.85 -11.97 8.87
C ASP A 253 18.43 -11.78 8.32
N LEU A 254 17.45 -11.52 9.20
CA LEU A 254 16.05 -11.27 8.81
C LEU A 254 15.90 -9.93 8.07
N THR A 255 16.59 -8.88 8.53
CA THR A 255 16.63 -7.60 7.81
C THR A 255 17.25 -7.76 6.42
N SER A 256 18.33 -8.55 6.30
CA SER A 256 18.93 -8.87 5.01
C SER A 256 17.96 -9.63 4.10
N SER A 257 17.16 -10.54 4.66
CA SER A 257 16.09 -11.24 3.93
C SER A 257 15.03 -10.26 3.42
N PHE A 258 14.59 -9.33 4.25
CA PHE A 258 13.64 -8.28 3.86
C PHE A 258 14.18 -7.43 2.70
N TYR A 259 15.40 -6.88 2.80
CA TYR A 259 16.00 -6.08 1.72
C TYR A 259 16.33 -6.91 0.47
N THR A 260 16.48 -8.22 0.61
CA THR A 260 16.60 -9.13 -0.53
C THR A 260 15.27 -9.25 -1.26
N ILE A 261 14.15 -9.36 -0.54
CA ILE A 261 12.80 -9.48 -1.11
C ILE A 261 12.31 -8.14 -1.66
N ILE A 262 12.55 -7.04 -0.95
CA ILE A 262 12.18 -5.69 -1.35
C ILE A 262 13.47 -4.90 -1.55
N PRO A 263 13.94 -4.75 -2.81
CA PRO A 263 15.21 -4.10 -3.08
C PRO A 263 15.21 -2.64 -2.65
N HIS A 264 16.22 -2.26 -1.87
CA HIS A 264 16.43 -0.87 -1.47
C HIS A 264 17.79 -0.39 -1.98
N SER A 265 17.89 0.89 -2.28
CA SER A 265 19.10 1.58 -2.71
C SER A 265 19.67 2.40 -1.55
N PHE A 266 20.71 1.88 -0.89
CA PHE A 266 21.40 2.55 0.22
C PHE A 266 22.68 3.28 -0.21
N GLY A 267 22.85 3.55 -1.52
CA GLY A 267 24.13 4.00 -2.07
C GLY A 267 25.26 3.05 -1.65
N ARG A 268 26.45 3.56 -1.33
CA ARG A 268 27.60 2.75 -0.88
C ARG A 268 27.59 2.40 0.62
N SER A 269 26.60 2.89 1.36
CA SER A 269 26.46 2.64 2.80
C SER A 269 25.98 1.21 3.09
N VAL A 270 26.30 0.72 4.28
CA VAL A 270 25.78 -0.56 4.78
C VAL A 270 24.26 -0.44 4.93
N PRO A 271 23.46 -1.40 4.43
CA PRO A 271 22.02 -1.40 4.66
C PRO A 271 21.69 -1.35 6.16
N PRO A 272 20.82 -0.43 6.62
CA PRO A 272 20.58 -0.24 8.04
C PRO A 272 19.78 -1.41 8.63
N PRO A 273 20.20 -1.98 9.77
CA PRO A 273 19.43 -3.01 10.47
C PRO A 273 18.12 -2.43 11.04
N ILE A 274 17.02 -3.14 10.90
CA ILE A 274 15.72 -2.76 11.47
C ILE A 274 15.62 -3.38 12.86
N LYS A 275 15.68 -2.55 13.91
CA LYS A 275 15.88 -2.96 15.31
C LYS A 275 14.72 -2.59 16.23
N THR A 276 13.87 -1.65 15.83
CA THR A 276 12.75 -1.19 16.67
C THR A 276 11.40 -1.49 16.00
N LEU A 277 10.35 -1.59 16.82
CA LEU A 277 8.98 -1.74 16.32
C LEU A 277 8.55 -0.51 15.49
N GLU A 278 9.05 0.68 15.81
CA GLU A 278 8.80 1.90 15.03
C GLU A 278 9.40 1.81 13.62
N GLU A 279 10.63 1.30 13.50
CA GLU A 279 11.28 1.10 12.20
C GLU A 279 10.57 0.03 11.37
N ILE A 280 10.08 -1.05 12.01
CA ILE A 280 9.24 -2.06 11.36
C ILE A 280 7.95 -1.43 10.85
N GLN A 281 7.25 -0.64 11.68
CA GLN A 281 6.00 -0.02 11.29
C GLN A 281 6.18 0.88 10.07
N LYS A 282 7.25 1.68 10.04
CA LYS A 282 7.61 2.49 8.84
C LYS A 282 7.78 1.64 7.59
N LYS A 283 8.30 0.41 7.70
CA LYS A 283 8.43 -0.52 6.57
C LYS A 283 7.11 -1.21 6.19
N TYR A 284 6.22 -1.48 7.13
CA TYR A 284 4.84 -1.88 6.82
C TYR A 284 4.09 -0.77 6.10
N ASP A 285 4.20 0.47 6.56
CA ASP A 285 3.58 1.63 5.93
C ASP A 285 4.11 1.81 4.50
N MET A 286 5.42 1.64 4.30
CA MET A 286 6.03 1.61 2.97
C MET A 286 5.43 0.52 2.07
N LEU A 287 5.28 -0.72 2.56
CA LEU A 287 4.68 -1.80 1.77
C LEU A 287 3.20 -1.57 1.47
N ALA A 288 2.47 -0.93 2.39
CA ALA A 288 1.10 -0.52 2.16
C ALA A 288 1.03 0.53 1.03
N VAL A 289 1.90 1.55 1.06
CA VAL A 289 2.00 2.55 -0.03
C VAL A 289 2.39 1.88 -1.35
N LEU A 290 3.32 0.94 -1.35
CA LEU A 290 3.67 0.15 -2.54
C LEU A 290 2.47 -0.61 -3.12
N GLY A 291 1.69 -1.26 -2.26
CA GLY A 291 0.47 -1.97 -2.66
C GLY A 291 -0.58 -1.03 -3.25
N ASP A 292 -0.69 0.17 -2.71
CA ASP A 292 -1.63 1.19 -3.17
C ASP A 292 -1.21 1.80 -4.50
N ILE A 293 0.09 2.00 -4.71
CA ILE A 293 0.64 2.39 -6.00
C ILE A 293 0.40 1.29 -7.04
N GLU A 294 0.64 0.02 -6.69
CA GLU A 294 0.36 -1.12 -7.59
C GLU A 294 -1.13 -1.21 -7.96
N LEU A 295 -2.02 -0.96 -7.00
CA LEU A 295 -3.46 -0.87 -7.23
C LEU A 295 -3.80 0.31 -8.16
N ALA A 296 -3.24 1.50 -7.91
CA ALA A 296 -3.45 2.68 -8.75
C ALA A 296 -2.96 2.47 -10.19
N GLN A 297 -1.85 1.75 -10.36
CA GLN A 297 -1.32 1.36 -11.68
C GLN A 297 -2.21 0.29 -12.34
N SER A 298 -2.70 -0.70 -11.59
CA SER A 298 -3.66 -1.69 -12.10
C SER A 298 -4.95 -1.03 -12.60
N ILE A 299 -5.44 -0.04 -11.87
CA ILE A 299 -6.55 0.85 -12.26
C ILE A 299 -6.26 1.59 -13.57
N GLN A 300 -5.01 2.04 -13.80
CA GLN A 300 -4.61 2.64 -15.08
C GLN A 300 -4.62 1.62 -16.22
N LYS A 301 -4.22 0.36 -15.99
CA LYS A 301 -4.20 -0.70 -17.02
C LYS A 301 -5.59 -1.13 -17.49
N GLU A 302 -6.59 -1.12 -16.60
CA GLU A 302 -7.99 -1.43 -16.96
C GLU A 302 -8.51 -0.46 -18.04
N LYS A 303 -7.99 0.76 -18.10
CA LYS A 303 -8.33 1.80 -19.09
C LYS A 303 -7.99 1.35 -20.51
N SER A 304 -6.84 0.72 -20.69
CA SER A 304 -6.31 0.38 -22.01
C SER A 304 -7.08 -0.75 -22.70
N LYS A 305 -7.66 -1.67 -21.93
CA LYS A 305 -8.46 -2.79 -22.46
C LYS A 305 -9.86 -2.36 -22.90
N ALA A 306 -10.41 -1.29 -22.31
CA ALA A 306 -11.72 -0.75 -22.70
C ALA A 306 -11.66 0.11 -23.98
N GLY A 307 -10.48 0.58 -24.40
CA GLY A 307 -10.26 1.46 -25.55
C GLY A 307 -10.14 0.77 -26.92
N ASP A 308 -10.11 -0.56 -26.99
CA ASP A 308 -9.92 -1.31 -28.25
C ASP A 308 -11.22 -1.54 -29.06
N SER A 309 -12.33 -0.93 -28.63
CA SER A 309 -13.59 -0.96 -29.37
C SER A 309 -13.54 0.01 -30.54
N LYS A 310 -13.32 -0.50 -31.76
CA LYS A 310 -13.42 0.24 -33.04
C LYS A 310 -14.83 0.79 -33.26
N SER A 311 -15.18 1.89 -32.59
CA SER A 311 -16.38 2.68 -32.88
C SER A 311 -15.99 4.09 -33.31
N GLU A 312 -16.72 4.68 -34.25
CA GLU A 312 -16.52 6.02 -34.82
C GLU A 312 -16.77 7.18 -33.83
N GLN A 313 -16.88 6.90 -32.52
CA GLN A 313 -17.03 7.93 -31.49
C GLN A 313 -15.67 8.45 -31.03
N ALA A 314 -15.60 9.78 -30.83
CA ALA A 314 -14.43 10.46 -30.25
C ALA A 314 -14.02 9.78 -28.94
N PHE A 315 -12.71 9.54 -28.77
CA PHE A 315 -12.20 8.92 -27.55
C PHE A 315 -12.44 9.86 -26.35
N PRO A 316 -12.92 9.36 -25.20
CA PRO A 316 -13.14 10.17 -24.01
C PRO A 316 -11.82 10.78 -23.51
N HIS A 317 -11.89 11.97 -22.91
CA HIS A 317 -10.70 12.65 -22.38
C HIS A 317 -9.99 11.75 -21.32
N PRO A 318 -8.65 11.66 -21.30
CA PRO A 318 -7.93 10.78 -20.37
C PRO A 318 -8.28 11.01 -18.90
N PHE A 319 -8.51 12.26 -18.50
CA PHE A 319 -8.92 12.58 -17.12
C PHE A 319 -10.34 12.10 -16.80
N ASP A 320 -11.27 12.11 -17.76
CA ASP A 320 -12.61 11.57 -17.56
C ASP A 320 -12.55 10.06 -17.34
N VAL A 321 -11.69 9.37 -18.08
CA VAL A 321 -11.44 7.94 -17.89
C VAL A 321 -10.82 7.69 -16.51
N ASN A 322 -9.79 8.44 -16.14
CA ASN A 322 -9.13 8.34 -14.82
C ASN A 322 -10.13 8.55 -13.67
N TYR A 323 -10.96 9.59 -13.77
CA TYR A 323 -12.00 9.90 -12.80
C TYR A 323 -13.03 8.80 -12.69
N LYS A 324 -13.53 8.27 -13.82
CA LYS A 324 -14.51 7.19 -13.83
C LYS A 324 -14.01 5.95 -13.10
N VAL A 325 -12.74 5.55 -13.29
CA VAL A 325 -12.22 4.34 -12.62
C VAL A 325 -12.17 4.50 -11.10
N LEU A 326 -12.14 5.72 -10.55
CA LEU A 326 -12.20 5.90 -9.09
C LEU A 326 -13.51 5.40 -8.48
N ASN A 327 -14.59 5.30 -9.26
CA ASN A 327 -15.95 5.03 -8.76
C ASN A 327 -16.31 5.90 -7.54
N CYS A 328 -15.90 7.16 -7.61
CA CYS A 328 -16.02 8.12 -6.53
C CYS A 328 -16.44 9.45 -7.12
N LYS A 329 -17.59 9.96 -6.70
CA LYS A 329 -18.03 11.30 -7.08
C LYS A 329 -17.28 12.30 -6.23
N LEU A 330 -16.60 13.23 -6.90
CA LEU A 330 -15.99 14.40 -6.29
C LEU A 330 -16.75 15.63 -6.75
N LYS A 331 -17.26 16.41 -5.81
CA LYS A 331 -17.95 17.67 -6.08
C LYS A 331 -17.22 18.80 -5.40
N LEU A 332 -16.73 19.75 -6.20
CA LEU A 332 -16.02 20.92 -5.67
C LEU A 332 -16.95 21.73 -4.76
N VAL A 333 -16.47 22.05 -3.56
CA VAL A 333 -17.19 22.86 -2.58
C VAL A 333 -16.95 24.34 -2.88
N ASP A 334 -18.03 25.10 -3.00
CA ASP A 334 -17.95 26.56 -3.16
C ASP A 334 -17.29 27.19 -1.93
N LYS A 335 -16.23 27.98 -2.14
CA LYS A 335 -15.49 28.71 -1.11
C LYS A 335 -16.36 29.67 -0.30
N LYS A 336 -17.50 30.10 -0.85
CA LYS A 336 -18.47 30.98 -0.17
C LYS A 336 -19.47 30.22 0.71
N SER A 337 -19.60 28.91 0.53
CA SER A 337 -20.54 28.07 1.27
C SER A 337 -20.25 28.05 2.78
N SER A 338 -21.28 27.76 3.58
CA SER A 338 -21.13 27.59 5.03
C SER A 338 -20.20 26.43 5.36
N ILE A 339 -20.32 25.30 4.64
CA ILE A 339 -19.51 24.12 4.88
C ILE A 339 -18.02 24.38 4.61
N TYR A 340 -17.68 25.10 3.54
CA TYR A 340 -16.29 25.48 3.28
C TYR A 340 -15.73 26.35 4.41
N LYS A 341 -16.50 27.33 4.89
CA LYS A 341 -16.07 28.20 6.01
C LYS A 341 -15.87 27.41 7.30
N THR A 342 -16.72 26.44 7.58
CA THR A 342 -16.57 25.53 8.73
C THR A 342 -15.29 24.70 8.61
N ILE A 343 -14.99 24.16 7.43
CA ILE A 343 -13.78 23.36 7.16
C ILE A 343 -12.52 24.24 7.22
N ASP A 344 -12.54 25.43 6.60
CA ASP A 344 -11.43 26.38 6.61
C ASP A 344 -11.13 26.88 8.03
N LYS A 345 -12.17 27.16 8.83
CA LYS A 345 -12.01 27.49 10.25
C LYS A 345 -11.41 26.31 11.02
N TYR A 346 -11.88 25.08 10.81
CA TYR A 346 -11.31 23.90 11.45
C TYR A 346 -9.83 23.70 11.09
N PHE A 347 -9.51 23.83 9.80
CA PHE A 347 -8.17 23.70 9.25
C PHE A 347 -7.19 24.68 9.91
N LYS A 348 -7.59 25.97 10.02
CA LYS A 348 -6.78 27.03 10.64
C LYS A 348 -6.72 26.95 12.15
N ALA A 349 -7.82 26.63 12.82
CA ALA A 349 -7.87 26.55 14.28
C ALA A 349 -6.94 25.47 14.84
N THR A 350 -6.72 24.40 14.07
CA THR A 350 -5.93 23.24 14.48
C THR A 350 -4.62 23.07 13.72
N GLU A 351 -4.14 24.13 13.03
CA GLU A 351 -2.88 24.14 12.29
C GLU A 351 -1.63 24.04 13.19
N GLY A 352 -1.80 24.21 14.51
CA GLY A 352 -0.73 24.15 15.51
C GLY A 352 0.33 25.24 15.35
N ALA A 353 1.33 25.23 16.25
CA ALA A 353 2.51 26.08 16.11
C ALA A 353 3.54 25.38 15.22
N THR A 354 3.33 25.41 13.90
CA THR A 354 4.31 24.86 12.95
C THR A 354 5.01 25.99 12.17
N TYR A 355 6.23 25.74 11.73
CA TYR A 355 6.99 26.67 10.89
C TYR A 355 6.49 26.69 9.43
N ARG A 356 5.64 25.73 9.03
CA ARG A 356 5.08 25.61 7.68
C ARG A 356 3.64 26.11 7.69
N LYS A 357 3.40 27.26 7.07
CA LYS A 357 2.03 27.78 6.91
C LYS A 357 1.35 27.04 5.77
N LEU A 358 0.54 26.04 6.13
CA LEU A 358 -0.29 25.31 5.18
C LEU A 358 -1.38 26.24 4.64
N LYS A 359 -1.61 26.22 3.32
CA LYS A 359 -2.63 27.05 2.69
C LYS A 359 -3.69 26.19 2.03
N LEU A 360 -4.88 26.14 2.61
CA LEU A 360 -6.03 25.45 2.01
C LEU A 360 -6.33 26.03 0.62
N THR A 361 -6.27 25.17 -0.40
CA THR A 361 -6.47 25.54 -1.80
C THR A 361 -7.92 25.28 -2.19
N ASP A 362 -8.35 24.02 -2.13
CA ASP A 362 -9.66 23.56 -2.60
C ASP A 362 -10.17 22.39 -1.74
N VAL A 363 -11.49 22.20 -1.71
CA VAL A 363 -12.18 21.15 -0.96
C VAL A 363 -13.19 20.49 -1.87
N TRP A 364 -13.26 19.16 -1.85
CA TRP A 364 -14.28 18.38 -2.55
C TRP A 364 -15.12 17.60 -1.56
N GLU A 365 -16.44 17.60 -1.73
CA GLU A 365 -17.33 16.57 -1.20
C GLU A 365 -16.98 15.24 -1.87
N VAL A 366 -16.83 14.20 -1.06
CA VAL A 366 -16.47 12.85 -1.50
C VAL A 366 -17.66 11.93 -1.30
N ASP A 367 -18.07 11.25 -2.37
CA ASP A 367 -19.12 10.23 -2.32
C ASP A 367 -18.66 8.99 -3.10
N ARG A 368 -18.17 8.01 -2.34
CA ARG A 368 -17.68 6.73 -2.83
C ARG A 368 -18.82 5.73 -3.03
N GLU A 369 -18.77 5.00 -4.15
CA GLU A 369 -19.71 3.92 -4.43
C GLU A 369 -19.68 2.86 -3.32
N GLY A 370 -20.85 2.54 -2.74
CA GLY A 370 -21.02 1.53 -1.69
C GLY A 370 -20.64 1.97 -0.27
N GLU A 371 -19.98 3.13 -0.10
CA GLU A 371 -19.51 3.57 1.23
C GLU A 371 -20.65 4.07 2.10
N ALA A 372 -21.67 4.72 1.50
CA ALA A 372 -22.86 5.19 2.22
C ALA A 372 -23.65 4.01 2.82
N GLU A 373 -23.88 2.97 2.01
CA GLU A 373 -24.60 1.76 2.39
C GLU A 373 -23.85 0.99 3.48
N ARG A 374 -22.52 0.86 3.34
CA ARG A 374 -21.68 0.23 4.37
C ARG A 374 -21.73 1.01 5.68
N PHE A 375 -21.62 2.33 5.61
CA PHE A 375 -21.59 3.21 6.78
C PHE A 375 -22.95 3.28 7.51
N ALA A 376 -24.06 3.07 6.78
CA ALA A 376 -25.41 3.02 7.36
C ALA A 376 -25.59 1.91 8.41
N ALA A 377 -24.74 0.87 8.41
CA ALA A 377 -24.71 -0.15 9.46
C ALA A 377 -24.42 0.40 10.87
N ASN A 378 -23.95 1.65 10.96
CA ASN A 378 -23.65 2.34 12.20
C ASN A 378 -24.66 3.44 12.53
N SER A 379 -25.88 3.44 11.95
CA SER A 379 -26.92 4.48 12.18
C SER A 379 -27.18 4.77 13.66
N GLU A 380 -27.24 3.72 14.49
CA GLU A 380 -27.53 3.80 15.93
C GLU A 380 -26.39 4.42 16.76
N ILE A 381 -25.22 4.66 16.16
CA ILE A 381 -24.10 5.31 16.84
C ILE A 381 -24.27 6.83 16.72
N ASP A 382 -24.71 7.48 17.80
CA ASP A 382 -25.00 8.92 17.80
C ASP A 382 -23.74 9.79 17.92
N TYR A 383 -22.75 9.37 18.68
CA TYR A 383 -21.54 10.18 18.90
C TYR A 383 -20.62 10.10 17.68
N ARG A 384 -20.73 11.11 16.81
CA ARG A 384 -20.02 11.24 15.53
C ARG A 384 -19.17 12.49 15.50
N LYS A 385 -17.96 12.37 14.96
CA LYS A 385 -17.03 13.50 14.82
C LYS A 385 -16.43 13.52 13.43
N LEU A 386 -16.26 14.72 12.88
CA LEU A 386 -15.52 14.94 11.64
C LEU A 386 -14.04 15.06 11.99
N LEU A 387 -13.21 14.14 11.51
CA LEU A 387 -11.81 14.01 11.93
C LEU A 387 -10.85 13.93 10.76
N TRP A 388 -9.63 14.43 10.98
CA TRP A 388 -8.56 14.47 10.00
C TRP A 388 -7.92 13.10 9.80
N HIS A 389 -7.57 12.81 8.55
CA HIS A 389 -6.68 11.71 8.18
C HIS A 389 -5.70 12.22 7.11
N GLY A 390 -4.42 12.29 7.46
CA GLY A 390 -3.36 12.69 6.54
C GLY A 390 -2.69 11.48 5.89
N THR A 391 -2.25 11.66 4.65
CA THR A 391 -1.72 10.54 3.86
C THR A 391 -0.73 10.99 2.79
N ASN A 392 -0.06 10.03 2.16
CA ASN A 392 0.78 10.28 0.99
C ASN A 392 -0.10 10.55 -0.24
N VAL A 393 0.22 11.59 -1.02
CA VAL A 393 -0.51 11.87 -2.28
C VAL A 393 -0.51 10.65 -3.21
N ALA A 394 0.54 9.82 -3.15
CA ALA A 394 0.67 8.56 -3.91
C ALA A 394 -0.37 7.48 -3.56
N VAL A 395 -1.13 7.59 -2.47
CA VAL A 395 -2.15 6.58 -2.12
C VAL A 395 -3.57 7.11 -2.23
N VAL A 396 -3.76 8.40 -2.58
CA VAL A 396 -5.08 9.03 -2.67
C VAL A 396 -5.97 8.31 -3.68
N THR A 397 -5.43 7.89 -4.83
CA THR A 397 -6.15 7.11 -5.84
C THR A 397 -6.69 5.79 -5.27
N ALA A 398 -5.88 5.07 -4.48
CA ALA A 398 -6.30 3.82 -3.84
C ALA A 398 -7.36 4.06 -2.76
N ILE A 399 -7.22 5.12 -1.96
CA ILE A 399 -8.19 5.51 -0.92
C ILE A 399 -9.52 5.93 -1.54
N LEU A 400 -9.52 6.72 -2.61
CA LEU A 400 -10.76 7.10 -3.31
C LEU A 400 -11.44 5.87 -3.93
N LYS A 401 -10.68 4.91 -4.48
CA LYS A 401 -11.26 3.69 -5.08
C LYS A 401 -11.74 2.67 -4.06
N SER A 402 -11.02 2.46 -2.95
CA SER A 402 -11.25 1.33 -2.03
C SER A 402 -11.66 1.75 -0.61
N GLY A 403 -11.55 3.02 -0.28
CA GLY A 403 -11.78 3.54 1.07
C GLY A 403 -10.56 3.39 1.97
N LEU A 404 -10.67 3.93 3.19
CA LEU A 404 -9.70 3.70 4.25
C LEU A 404 -9.79 2.24 4.72
N ARG A 405 -8.64 1.56 4.79
CA ARG A 405 -8.56 0.13 5.09
C ARG A 405 -7.76 -0.14 6.35
N ILE A 406 -8.14 -1.18 7.07
CA ILE A 406 -7.33 -1.74 8.15
C ILE A 406 -6.45 -2.83 7.55
N MET A 407 -5.20 -2.48 7.23
CA MET A 407 -4.28 -3.44 6.64
C MET A 407 -3.90 -4.52 7.67
N PRO A 408 -3.71 -5.79 7.27
CA PRO A 408 -3.41 -6.88 8.20
C PRO A 408 -2.20 -6.64 9.11
N HIS A 409 -1.24 -5.83 8.65
CA HIS A 409 -0.02 -5.46 9.38
C HIS A 409 0.05 -3.95 9.65
N SER A 410 -1.06 -3.21 9.49
CA SER A 410 -1.09 -1.85 10.03
C SER A 410 -1.04 -1.93 11.55
N GLY A 411 -0.38 -0.95 12.14
CA GLY A 411 -0.14 -0.89 13.55
C GLY A 411 0.29 0.51 13.92
N GLY A 412 0.41 0.73 15.21
CA GLY A 412 0.83 1.99 15.76
C GLY A 412 0.73 1.96 17.26
N ARG A 413 0.78 3.14 17.85
CA ARG A 413 0.75 3.35 19.30
C ARG A 413 -0.52 2.82 19.98
N VAL A 414 -1.56 2.54 19.19
CA VAL A 414 -2.90 2.15 19.64
C VAL A 414 -3.43 0.94 18.82
N GLY A 415 -2.49 0.18 18.26
CA GLY A 415 -2.78 -1.07 17.56
C GLY A 415 -3.28 -0.92 16.12
N ARG A 416 -4.11 -1.87 15.70
CA ARG A 416 -4.50 -2.06 14.29
C ARG A 416 -5.91 -1.55 14.03
N GLY A 417 -6.02 -0.27 13.73
CA GLY A 417 -7.27 0.37 13.36
C GLY A 417 -7.06 1.47 12.32
N ILE A 418 -8.12 2.23 12.05
CA ILE A 418 -8.03 3.46 11.27
C ILE A 418 -7.78 4.62 12.24
N TYR A 419 -6.69 5.32 12.01
CA TYR A 419 -6.25 6.44 12.83
C TYR A 419 -6.80 7.76 12.32
N PHE A 420 -7.37 8.52 13.23
CA PHE A 420 -7.83 9.88 13.00
C PHE A 420 -7.30 10.83 14.05
N ALA A 421 -7.20 12.10 13.72
CA ALA A 421 -6.83 13.16 14.65
C ALA A 421 -7.85 14.29 14.62
N SER A 422 -8.10 14.89 15.78
CA SER A 422 -8.89 16.12 15.89
C SER A 422 -8.09 17.36 15.52
N GLU A 423 -6.76 17.26 15.43
CA GLU A 423 -5.88 18.38 15.11
C GLU A 423 -5.24 18.21 13.72
N ASN A 424 -5.37 19.23 12.87
CA ASN A 424 -4.86 19.25 11.50
C ASN A 424 -3.36 18.97 11.47
N ASN A 425 -2.55 19.71 12.25
CA ASN A 425 -1.09 19.57 12.23
C ASN A 425 -0.57 18.15 12.50
N LYS A 426 -1.31 17.37 13.32
CA LYS A 426 -0.98 15.97 13.59
C LYS A 426 -1.15 15.13 12.33
N SER A 427 -2.30 15.23 11.67
CA SER A 427 -2.55 14.55 10.40
C SER A 427 -1.61 15.05 9.30
N ALA A 428 -1.33 16.34 9.24
CA ALA A 428 -0.39 16.92 8.28
C ALA A 428 1.03 16.35 8.42
N GLY A 429 1.43 15.87 9.60
CA GLY A 429 2.69 15.15 9.82
C GLY A 429 2.82 13.84 9.02
N TYR A 430 1.69 13.24 8.63
CA TYR A 430 1.65 12.03 7.79
C TYR A 430 1.55 12.35 6.30
N VAL A 431 1.46 13.63 5.93
CA VAL A 431 1.32 14.04 4.55
C VAL A 431 2.67 14.03 3.85
N SER A 432 2.78 13.15 2.85
CA SER A 432 3.89 13.19 1.89
C SER A 432 3.43 13.96 0.65
N PRO A 433 3.90 15.21 0.47
CA PRO A 433 3.43 16.04 -0.62
C PRO A 433 4.04 15.63 -1.96
N ALA A 434 3.34 16.01 -3.01
CA ALA A 434 3.76 15.90 -4.39
C ALA A 434 3.58 17.24 -5.09
N GLN A 435 4.57 17.66 -5.88
CA GLN A 435 4.54 18.94 -6.60
C GLN A 435 4.20 20.16 -5.70
N GLY A 436 4.67 20.17 -4.45
CA GLY A 436 4.38 21.22 -3.46
C GLY A 436 2.97 21.20 -2.86
N LYS A 437 2.16 20.17 -3.18
CA LYS A 437 0.77 20.03 -2.72
C LYS A 437 0.61 18.84 -1.77
N GLY A 438 -0.15 19.06 -0.71
CA GLY A 438 -0.58 18.04 0.25
C GLY A 438 -2.07 17.72 0.10
N ILE A 439 -2.45 16.49 0.47
CA ILE A 439 -3.84 16.05 0.53
C ILE A 439 -4.13 15.45 1.91
N MET A 440 -5.28 15.82 2.48
CA MET A 440 -5.86 15.19 3.67
C MET A 440 -7.34 14.93 3.44
N PHE A 441 -7.87 14.00 4.22
CA PHE A 441 -9.29 13.69 4.26
C PHE A 441 -9.91 14.18 5.58
N LEU A 442 -11.17 14.61 5.50
CA LEU A 442 -12.07 14.72 6.64
C LEU A 442 -13.10 13.60 6.57
N ASN A 443 -13.19 12.86 7.65
CA ASN A 443 -13.97 11.64 7.74
C ASN A 443 -15.03 11.80 8.80
N GLU A 444 -16.27 11.44 8.49
CA GLU A 444 -17.27 11.23 9.53
C GLU A 444 -16.97 9.88 10.19
N VAL A 445 -16.69 9.93 11.49
CA VAL A 445 -16.34 8.74 12.26
C VAL A 445 -17.40 8.50 13.32
N ALA A 446 -18.05 7.34 13.25
CA ALA A 446 -19.01 6.85 14.22
C ALA A 446 -18.26 6.29 15.44
N LEU A 447 -17.93 7.17 16.38
CA LEU A 447 -17.07 6.88 17.53
C LEU A 447 -17.83 6.18 18.66
N GLY A 448 -19.11 6.51 18.86
CA GLY A 448 -19.92 5.90 19.91
C GLY A 448 -19.29 6.01 21.29
N LYS A 449 -19.38 4.94 22.07
CA LYS A 449 -18.78 4.88 23.40
C LYS A 449 -17.28 4.60 23.29
N GLN A 450 -16.48 5.56 23.73
CA GLN A 450 -15.02 5.52 23.56
C GLN A 450 -14.30 4.93 24.77
N HIS A 451 -13.37 4.00 24.54
CA HIS A 451 -12.43 3.53 25.55
C HIS A 451 -11.23 4.46 25.61
N LYS A 452 -11.01 5.11 26.74
CA LYS A 452 -9.95 6.10 26.92
C LYS A 452 -8.65 5.47 27.40
N ILE A 453 -7.53 5.80 26.76
CA ILE A 453 -6.19 5.39 27.18
C ILE A 453 -5.26 6.61 27.25
N ILE A 454 -4.22 6.53 28.08
CA ILE A 454 -3.17 7.57 28.23
C ILE A 454 -1.75 7.02 27.98
N MET A 455 -1.63 5.71 27.76
CA MET A 455 -0.39 5.00 27.46
C MET A 455 -0.58 4.20 26.17
N ASP A 456 0.49 4.04 25.40
CA ASP A 456 0.52 3.21 24.20
C ASP A 456 0.00 1.80 24.50
N ASP A 457 -0.87 1.31 23.63
CA ASP A 457 -1.31 -0.09 23.58
C ASP A 457 -1.34 -0.54 22.12
N SER A 458 -0.18 -0.95 21.62
CA SER A 458 -0.03 -1.45 20.26
C SER A 458 -0.66 -2.82 20.03
N SER A 459 -1.19 -3.48 21.07
CA SER A 459 -1.80 -4.81 20.96
C SER A 459 -3.26 -4.79 20.52
N LEU A 460 -3.91 -3.62 20.57
CA LEU A 460 -5.32 -3.47 20.24
C LEU A 460 -5.61 -3.84 18.78
N THR A 461 -6.60 -4.70 18.58
CA THR A 461 -7.10 -5.09 17.25
C THR A 461 -8.61 -4.93 17.13
N LYS A 462 -9.26 -4.52 18.22
CA LYS A 462 -10.67 -4.20 18.34
C LYS A 462 -10.87 -3.27 19.53
N ALA A 463 -11.98 -2.54 19.55
CA ALA A 463 -12.37 -1.80 20.75
C ALA A 463 -12.61 -2.78 21.91
N PRO A 464 -12.22 -2.43 23.16
CA PRO A 464 -12.51 -3.24 24.32
C PRO A 464 -14.02 -3.49 24.51
N LYS A 465 -14.37 -4.58 25.19
CA LYS A 465 -15.77 -5.00 25.34
C LYS A 465 -16.64 -3.87 25.92
N GLY A 466 -17.73 -3.53 25.23
CA GLY A 466 -18.67 -2.49 25.64
C GLY A 466 -18.26 -1.08 25.23
N PHE A 467 -17.34 -0.95 24.28
CA PHE A 467 -16.92 0.29 23.61
C PHE A 467 -16.91 0.07 22.09
N ASP A 468 -17.13 1.15 21.35
CA ASP A 468 -17.20 1.16 19.89
C ASP A 468 -15.90 1.66 19.26
N SER A 469 -15.12 2.47 20.01
CA SER A 469 -13.88 3.07 19.55
C SER A 469 -12.87 3.20 20.71
N VAL A 470 -11.63 3.54 20.38
CA VAL A 470 -10.60 3.92 21.36
C VAL A 470 -10.23 5.40 21.16
N LEU A 471 -10.05 6.11 22.26
CA LEU A 471 -9.50 7.46 22.30
C LEU A 471 -8.19 7.42 23.08
N ALA A 472 -7.07 7.60 22.39
CA ALA A 472 -5.82 7.93 23.07
C ALA A 472 -5.86 9.42 23.42
N CYS A 473 -6.02 9.71 24.70
CA CYS A 473 -6.24 11.05 25.20
C CYS A 473 -4.95 11.87 25.12
N GLY A 474 -4.96 12.95 24.34
CA GLY A 474 -3.85 13.89 24.26
C GLY A 474 -3.71 14.76 25.50
N GLN A 475 -2.50 15.26 25.75
CA GLN A 475 -2.26 16.37 26.69
C GLN A 475 -2.96 17.65 26.25
N GLN A 476 -3.30 17.78 24.96
CA GLN A 476 -4.14 18.84 24.43
C GLN A 476 -5.26 18.33 23.52
N GLU A 477 -6.31 19.13 23.37
CA GLU A 477 -7.46 18.88 22.48
C GLU A 477 -8.07 20.25 22.07
N PRO A 478 -8.61 20.40 20.85
CA PRO A 478 -9.43 21.56 20.48
C PRO A 478 -10.51 21.87 21.52
N ASP A 479 -10.74 23.15 21.80
CA ASP A 479 -11.75 23.55 22.79
C ASP A 479 -13.17 23.13 22.36
N ILE A 480 -13.72 22.15 23.06
CA ILE A 480 -15.06 21.59 22.84
C ILE A 480 -16.17 22.65 22.94
N LYS A 481 -15.94 23.77 23.63
CA LYS A 481 -16.92 24.87 23.71
C LYS A 481 -17.08 25.63 22.40
N GLU A 482 -16.09 25.55 21.52
CA GLU A 482 -16.13 26.17 20.21
C GLU A 482 -16.64 25.22 19.12
N ASP A 483 -16.81 23.94 19.43
CA ASP A 483 -17.29 22.94 18.48
C ASP A 483 -18.63 23.39 17.86
N CYS A 484 -18.77 23.11 16.56
CA CYS A 484 -20.04 23.25 15.88
C CYS A 484 -20.56 21.88 15.44
N THR A 485 -21.82 21.82 15.04
CA THR A 485 -22.44 20.60 14.55
C THR A 485 -22.92 20.83 13.12
N ILE A 486 -22.64 19.90 12.23
CA ILE A 486 -23.17 19.85 10.87
C ILE A 486 -24.06 18.62 10.72
N LYS A 487 -25.06 18.69 9.84
CA LYS A 487 -25.88 17.52 9.50
C LYS A 487 -25.31 16.81 8.28
N LEU A 488 -25.00 15.53 8.43
CA LEU A 488 -24.59 14.64 7.35
C LEU A 488 -25.49 13.42 7.35
N ASP A 489 -26.22 13.21 6.25
CA ASP A 489 -27.20 12.12 6.07
C ASP A 489 -28.18 11.96 7.25
N GLY A 490 -28.64 13.09 7.80
CA GLY A 490 -29.60 13.12 8.91
C GLY A 490 -28.97 13.04 10.30
N HIS A 491 -27.69 12.69 10.42
CA HIS A 491 -26.99 12.63 11.69
C HIS A 491 -26.27 13.94 12.03
N ASP A 492 -26.24 14.27 13.32
CA ASP A 492 -25.47 15.38 13.86
C ASP A 492 -24.00 14.96 14.02
N VAL A 493 -23.11 15.70 13.38
CA VAL A 493 -21.66 15.42 13.36
C VAL A 493 -20.91 16.61 13.95
N ILE A 494 -20.13 16.34 14.99
CA ILE A 494 -19.32 17.33 15.69
C ILE A 494 -18.12 17.70 14.82
N VAL A 495 -17.90 19.00 14.63
CA VAL A 495 -16.73 19.54 13.93
C VAL A 495 -16.00 20.48 14.88
N PRO A 496 -14.76 20.15 15.28
CA PRO A 496 -13.98 21.05 16.12
C PRO A 496 -13.71 22.37 15.42
N GLN A 497 -13.75 23.46 16.18
CA GLN A 497 -13.45 24.81 15.65
C GLN A 497 -12.51 25.62 16.55
N GLY A 498 -12.24 25.13 17.77
CA GLY A 498 -11.40 25.80 18.74
C GLY A 498 -9.91 25.51 18.55
N LYS A 499 -9.07 26.40 19.06
CA LYS A 499 -7.64 26.13 19.18
C LYS A 499 -7.39 25.05 20.24
N PRO A 500 -6.37 24.19 20.08
CA PRO A 500 -6.01 23.22 21.10
C PRO A 500 -5.69 23.89 22.45
N LYS A 501 -6.24 23.34 23.52
CA LYS A 501 -5.95 23.72 24.91
C LYS A 501 -5.43 22.53 25.67
N GLN A 502 -4.55 22.79 26.64
CA GLN A 502 -4.05 21.76 27.55
C GLN A 502 -5.21 21.17 28.35
N ILE A 503 -5.21 19.86 28.51
CA ILE A 503 -6.19 19.07 29.25
C ILE A 503 -5.53 18.59 30.54
N PRO A 504 -5.75 19.26 31.69
CA PRO A 504 -5.04 18.93 32.93
C PRO A 504 -5.18 17.47 33.37
N GLU A 505 -6.35 16.87 33.13
CA GLU A 505 -6.66 15.45 33.39
C GLU A 505 -5.68 14.50 32.69
N TYR A 506 -5.18 14.88 31.51
CA TYR A 506 -4.31 14.05 30.67
C TYR A 506 -2.88 14.58 30.57
N SER A 507 -2.45 15.45 31.49
CA SER A 507 -1.07 15.98 31.54
C SER A 507 0.01 14.90 31.62
N GLY A 508 -0.29 13.74 32.23
CA GLY A 508 0.59 12.57 32.28
C GLY A 508 0.50 11.62 31.08
N SER A 509 -0.28 11.97 30.05
CA SER A 509 -0.44 11.12 28.87
C SER A 509 0.84 11.04 28.06
N SER A 510 1.15 9.85 27.55
CA SER A 510 2.19 9.63 26.55
C SER A 510 1.84 10.27 25.19
N PHE A 511 0.58 10.67 24.98
CA PHE A 511 0.12 11.31 23.76
C PHE A 511 0.10 12.82 23.94
N TRP A 512 0.86 13.56 23.14
CA TRP A 512 0.78 15.02 23.14
C TRP A 512 -0.58 15.51 22.62
N GLN A 513 -1.04 14.93 21.52
CA GLN A 513 -2.32 15.22 20.85
C GLN A 513 -3.14 13.94 20.76
N SER A 514 -4.46 14.06 20.80
CA SER A 514 -5.35 12.89 20.78
C SER A 514 -5.25 12.04 19.51
N GLU A 515 -5.57 10.75 19.62
CA GLU A 515 -5.79 9.84 18.49
C GLU A 515 -7.14 9.14 18.66
N TYR A 516 -7.95 9.21 17.63
CA TYR A 516 -9.26 8.56 17.59
C TYR A 516 -9.14 7.33 16.70
N LEU A 517 -9.49 6.17 17.24
CA LEU A 517 -9.36 4.90 16.55
C LEU A 517 -10.68 4.16 16.46
N VAL A 518 -10.97 3.68 15.26
CA VAL A 518 -12.00 2.66 15.00
C VAL A 518 -11.34 1.41 14.44
N TYR A 519 -11.92 0.26 14.78
CA TYR A 519 -11.38 -1.05 14.43
C TYR A 519 -12.25 -1.81 13.43
N ARG A 520 -13.28 -1.15 12.91
CA ARG A 520 -14.06 -1.60 11.77
C ARG A 520 -14.05 -0.50 10.72
N GLU A 521 -13.82 -0.88 9.48
CA GLU A 521 -13.74 0.10 8.39
C GLU A 521 -15.09 0.79 8.14
N ASP A 522 -16.20 0.10 8.41
CA ASP A 522 -17.56 0.62 8.24
C ASP A 522 -17.91 1.76 9.22
N GLN A 523 -17.13 1.98 10.28
CA GLN A 523 -17.32 3.08 11.24
C GLN A 523 -16.77 4.43 10.75
N ALA A 524 -16.20 4.49 9.55
CA ALA A 524 -15.72 5.73 8.96
C ALA A 524 -16.22 5.88 7.52
N ARG A 525 -16.59 7.12 7.17
CA ARG A 525 -16.93 7.52 5.81
C ARG A 525 -16.16 8.77 5.43
N ILE A 526 -15.56 8.76 4.24
CA ILE A 526 -14.86 9.92 3.72
C ILE A 526 -15.92 10.93 3.29
N ARG A 527 -15.85 12.15 3.83
CA ARG A 527 -16.81 13.22 3.50
C ARG A 527 -16.18 14.31 2.66
N TYR A 528 -14.92 14.65 2.96
CA TYR A 528 -14.22 15.69 2.22
C TYR A 528 -12.77 15.32 1.92
N LEU A 529 -12.30 15.72 0.74
CA LEU A 529 -10.90 15.74 0.34
C LEU A 529 -10.44 17.20 0.32
N LEU A 530 -9.30 17.49 0.94
CA LEU A 530 -8.72 18.83 0.99
C LEU A 530 -7.38 18.84 0.28
N LEU A 531 -7.21 19.76 -0.65
CA LEU A 531 -5.94 20.07 -1.30
C LEU A 531 -5.38 21.37 -0.71
N PHE A 532 -4.10 21.37 -0.36
CA PHE A 532 -3.44 22.53 0.21
C PHE A 532 -1.98 22.62 -0.23
N ASP A 533 -1.45 23.85 -0.25
CA ASP A 533 -0.04 24.10 -0.55
C ASP A 533 0.79 23.94 0.74
N MET A 534 1.97 23.33 0.61
CA MET A 534 2.87 22.89 1.70
C MET A 534 4.11 23.76 1.90
#